data_AF-A0A8D0F0K2-F1
#
_entry.id   AF-A0A8D0F0K2-F1
#
_cell.length_a   1.000
_cell.length_b   1.000
_cell.length_c   1.000
_cell.angle_alpha   90.00
_cell.angle_beta   90.00
_cell.angle_gamma   90.00
#
_symmetry.space_group_name_H-M   'P 1'
#
loop_
_entity.id
_entity.type
_entity.pdbx_description
1 polymer ?
#
loop_
_entity_poly.entity_id
_entity_poly.type
_entity_poly.pdbx_seq_one_letter_code
_entity_poly.pdbx_strand_id
1 'polypeptide(L)'
;MDALPSSPLGWLCTGITLLFGVTVLCMAKRSPVEKADVLVWRLLPALLGLLCAATLGAGGGLVVFCAVCLVSSAYLGVRALLPVDDKAVLITGSDTGIGHALAKYLDNLGFVVFAGVLNEDGPGAEELRRTCSQRLSLLQLDITNATQVKEAYLKVSEKVQNTGLWGVVNNAGILGIPADAELLPMSTYRQCMEVNFFGAVEVSKIFLPLLRKSQGRLVNVSSMAGGIPLPRYAAYGASKAALSMFSGVMRQELSKWGIKVAAIHPSGFRTGIQGTSDLWDKQIKELMENLPADTRQDYGEDYLLGLKSYFLHMPAYCDADLSPVLSAVLHALLAKRPEGLYTPGKGAYMSLCIFCYFPLWFYDFFISKMLSTESLPRALRTSEAESKNL
;
A
#
# COMPACT_ATOMS: atom_id res chain seq x y z
N MET A 1 -16.58 -26.06 -48.10
CA MET A 1 -15.35 -26.67 -47.57
C MET A 1 -14.21 -26.00 -48.31
N ASP A 2 -13.77 -24.83 -47.86
CA ASP A 2 -12.61 -24.14 -48.41
C ASP A 2 -11.94 -23.35 -47.28
N ALA A 3 -10.62 -23.21 -47.39
CA ALA A 3 -9.68 -22.50 -46.50
C ALA A 3 -8.99 -23.35 -45.42
N LEU A 4 -8.17 -24.31 -45.87
CA LEU A 4 -6.79 -24.42 -45.35
C LEU A 4 -5.88 -23.43 -46.12
N PRO A 5 -4.80 -22.92 -45.50
CA PRO A 5 -4.13 -21.70 -45.92
C PRO A 5 -3.24 -21.93 -47.15
N SER A 6 -3.67 -21.50 -48.33
CA SER A 6 -2.82 -21.43 -49.52
C SER A 6 -2.04 -20.11 -49.63
N SER A 7 -2.25 -19.16 -48.70
CA SER A 7 -1.53 -17.89 -48.70
C SER A 7 -0.26 -17.96 -47.81
N PRO A 8 0.86 -17.34 -48.22
CA PRO A 8 2.09 -17.26 -47.41
C PRO A 8 1.86 -16.68 -46.01
N LEU A 9 0.88 -15.79 -45.89
CA LEU A 9 0.47 -15.15 -44.64
C LEU A 9 -0.19 -16.15 -43.67
N GLY A 10 -0.96 -17.11 -44.19
CA GLY A 10 -1.59 -18.15 -43.38
C GLY A 10 -0.58 -19.11 -42.74
N TRP A 11 0.48 -19.46 -43.48
CA TRP A 11 1.60 -20.26 -42.97
C TRP A 11 2.44 -19.52 -41.93
N LEU A 12 2.60 -18.20 -42.09
CA LEU A 12 3.27 -17.36 -41.10
C LEU A 12 2.47 -17.30 -39.79
N CYS A 13 1.14 -17.12 -39.87
CA CYS A 13 0.27 -17.10 -38.70
C CYS A 13 0.28 -18.45 -37.96
N THR A 14 0.15 -19.58 -38.67
CA THR A 14 0.21 -20.91 -38.03
C THR A 14 1.58 -21.18 -37.42
N GLY A 15 2.67 -20.77 -38.07
CA GLY A 15 4.02 -20.87 -37.53
C GLY A 15 4.22 -20.08 -36.23
N ILE A 16 3.73 -18.83 -36.16
CA ILE A 16 3.82 -17.99 -34.96
C ILE A 16 2.98 -18.56 -33.82
N THR A 17 1.76 -19.03 -34.10
CA THR A 17 0.89 -19.66 -33.10
C THR A 17 1.49 -20.95 -32.55
N LEU A 18 2.11 -21.78 -33.41
CA LEU A 18 2.77 -23.01 -32.99
C LEU A 18 3.99 -22.71 -32.11
N LEU A 19 4.83 -21.75 -32.49
CA LEU A 19 6.00 -21.34 -31.73
C LEU A 19 5.61 -20.79 -30.34
N PHE A 20 4.56 -19.96 -30.30
CA PHE A 20 4.03 -19.43 -29.04
C PHE A 20 3.46 -20.54 -28.15
N GLY A 21 2.67 -21.47 -28.71
CA GLY A 21 2.12 -22.61 -27.98
C GLY A 21 3.19 -23.54 -27.38
N VAL A 22 4.25 -23.82 -28.13
CA VAL A 22 5.40 -24.61 -27.65
C VAL A 22 6.13 -23.87 -26.51
N THR A 23 6.31 -22.55 -26.63
CA THR A 23 6.95 -21.74 -25.59
C THR A 23 6.13 -21.75 -24.29
N VAL A 24 4.80 -21.64 -24.39
CA VAL A 24 3.88 -21.74 -23.25
C VAL A 24 3.96 -23.11 -22.58
N LEU A 25 3.96 -24.20 -23.36
CA LEU A 25 4.06 -25.58 -22.86
C LEU A 25 5.41 -25.86 -22.18
N CYS A 26 6.51 -25.36 -22.74
CA CYS A 26 7.83 -25.49 -22.13
C CYS A 26 7.93 -24.73 -20.79
N MET A 27 7.29 -23.57 -20.67
CA MET A 27 7.30 -22.78 -19.44
C MET A 27 6.34 -23.31 -18.36
N ALA A 28 5.20 -23.90 -18.74
CA ALA A 28 4.24 -24.50 -17.81
C ALA A 28 4.81 -25.71 -17.01
N LYS A 29 5.99 -26.22 -17.38
CA LYS A 29 6.69 -27.27 -16.64
C LYS A 29 7.34 -26.79 -15.33
N ARG A 30 7.38 -25.48 -15.02
CA ARG A 30 8.25 -24.93 -13.95
C ARG A 30 7.69 -24.82 -12.53
N SER A 31 6.39 -24.89 -12.26
CA SER A 31 5.86 -25.00 -10.87
C SER A 31 4.33 -25.17 -10.89
N PRO A 32 3.71 -25.86 -9.91
CA PRO A 32 2.26 -26.09 -9.89
C PRO A 32 1.43 -24.81 -9.67
N VAL A 33 1.96 -23.78 -9.00
CA VAL A 33 1.28 -22.48 -8.81
C VAL A 33 1.37 -21.62 -10.07
N GLU A 34 2.48 -21.70 -10.80
CA GLU A 34 2.64 -21.04 -12.10
C GLU A 34 1.73 -21.64 -13.18
N LYS A 35 1.35 -22.92 -13.08
CA LYS A 35 0.53 -23.61 -14.09
C LYS A 35 -0.85 -23.00 -14.29
N ALA A 36 -1.58 -22.69 -13.21
CA ALA A 36 -2.95 -22.17 -13.30
C ALA A 36 -2.97 -20.74 -13.87
N ASP A 37 -2.04 -19.89 -13.41
CA ASP A 37 -1.90 -18.52 -13.87
C ASP A 37 -1.40 -18.43 -15.32
N VAL A 38 -0.46 -19.29 -15.70
CA VAL A 38 0.03 -19.38 -17.09
C VAL A 38 -1.07 -19.88 -18.02
N LEU A 39 -1.92 -20.83 -17.59
CA LEU A 39 -3.06 -21.29 -18.38
C LEU A 39 -4.06 -20.15 -18.63
N VAL A 40 -4.51 -19.49 -17.57
CA VAL A 40 -5.56 -18.47 -17.66
C VAL A 40 -5.07 -17.23 -18.40
N TRP A 41 -3.85 -16.76 -18.16
CA TRP A 41 -3.34 -15.51 -18.74
C TRP A 41 -2.55 -15.66 -20.05
N ARG A 42 -2.21 -16.88 -20.48
CA ARG A 42 -1.60 -17.12 -21.82
C ARG A 42 -2.48 -17.86 -22.80
N LEU A 43 -3.25 -18.87 -22.36
CA LEU A 43 -4.09 -19.65 -23.29
C LEU A 43 -5.42 -18.96 -23.59
N LEU A 44 -6.08 -18.36 -22.59
CA LEU A 44 -7.36 -17.66 -22.80
C LEU A 44 -7.22 -16.49 -23.78
N PRO A 45 -6.18 -15.62 -23.68
CA PRO A 45 -6.02 -14.51 -24.61
C PRO A 45 -5.52 -14.98 -25.99
N ALA A 46 -4.71 -16.05 -26.07
CA ALA A 46 -4.31 -16.65 -27.34
C ALA A 46 -5.50 -17.28 -28.08
N LEU A 47 -6.41 -17.96 -27.36
CA LEU A 47 -7.69 -18.48 -27.87
C LEU A 47 -8.59 -17.35 -28.34
N LEU A 48 -8.68 -16.25 -27.59
CA LEU A 48 -9.43 -15.05 -27.99
C LEU A 48 -8.85 -14.42 -29.26
N GLY A 49 -7.52 -14.34 -29.38
CA GLY A 49 -6.84 -13.85 -30.58
C GLY A 49 -7.07 -14.72 -31.81
N LEU A 50 -7.08 -16.05 -31.65
CA LEU A 50 -7.46 -17.01 -32.70
C LEU A 50 -8.93 -16.86 -33.13
N LEU A 51 -9.85 -16.63 -32.17
CA LEU A 51 -11.26 -16.32 -32.43
C LEU A 51 -11.43 -14.99 -33.19
N CYS A 52 -10.70 -13.95 -32.78
CA CYS A 52 -10.69 -12.66 -33.48
C CYS A 52 -10.10 -12.75 -34.89
N ALA A 53 -9.14 -13.65 -35.13
CA ALA A 53 -8.59 -13.90 -36.46
C ALA A 53 -9.58 -14.59 -37.41
N ALA A 54 -10.48 -15.41 -36.87
CA ALA A 54 -11.55 -16.02 -37.64
C ALA A 54 -12.63 -15.00 -38.06
N THR A 55 -12.81 -13.90 -37.32
CA THR A 55 -13.88 -12.90 -37.57
C THR A 55 -13.41 -11.63 -38.29
N LEU A 56 -12.19 -11.17 -38.07
CA LEU A 56 -11.64 -9.90 -38.62
C LEU A 56 -10.73 -10.09 -39.84
N GLY A 57 -10.57 -11.33 -40.33
CA GLY A 57 -9.62 -11.67 -41.38
C GLY A 57 -8.16 -11.74 -40.90
N ALA A 58 -7.27 -12.29 -41.73
CA ALA A 58 -5.90 -12.64 -41.34
C ALA A 58 -5.06 -11.45 -40.84
N GLY A 59 -5.25 -10.25 -41.39
CA GLY A 59 -4.54 -9.04 -40.98
C GLY A 59 -4.99 -8.49 -39.62
N GLY A 60 -6.30 -8.33 -39.42
CA GLY A 60 -6.86 -7.83 -38.15
C GLY A 60 -6.66 -8.82 -36.99
N GLY A 61 -6.79 -10.11 -37.27
CA GLY A 61 -6.50 -11.19 -36.33
C GLY A 61 -5.08 -11.18 -35.81
N LEU A 62 -4.10 -11.01 -36.70
CA LEU A 62 -2.69 -10.97 -36.35
C LEU A 62 -2.36 -9.77 -35.44
N VAL A 63 -2.94 -8.60 -35.72
CA VAL A 63 -2.74 -7.41 -34.87
C VAL A 63 -3.30 -7.62 -33.46
N VAL A 64 -4.53 -8.15 -33.33
CA VAL A 64 -5.13 -8.43 -32.02
C VAL A 64 -4.34 -9.51 -31.28
N PHE A 65 -3.95 -10.60 -31.96
CA PHE A 65 -3.14 -11.65 -31.38
C PHE A 65 -1.77 -11.13 -30.90
N CYS A 66 -1.06 -10.36 -31.72
CA CYS A 66 0.21 -9.74 -31.34
C CYS A 66 0.04 -8.76 -30.17
N ALA A 67 -1.01 -7.92 -30.17
CA ALA A 67 -1.31 -7.02 -29.06
C ALA A 67 -1.58 -7.79 -27.77
N VAL A 68 -2.37 -8.86 -27.85
CA VAL A 68 -2.67 -9.75 -26.72
C VAL A 68 -1.44 -10.49 -26.22
N CYS A 69 -0.57 -10.99 -27.10
CA CYS A 69 0.69 -11.61 -26.73
C CYS A 69 1.66 -10.60 -26.10
N LEU A 70 1.69 -9.36 -26.59
CA LEU A 70 2.49 -8.28 -26.01
C LEU A 70 1.99 -7.90 -24.62
N VAL A 71 0.67 -7.72 -24.45
CA VAL A 71 0.04 -7.45 -23.15
C VAL A 71 0.28 -8.62 -22.19
N SER A 72 0.05 -9.86 -22.62
CA SER A 72 0.27 -11.07 -21.81
C SER A 72 1.74 -11.22 -21.40
N SER A 73 2.69 -11.05 -22.33
CA SER A 73 4.13 -11.14 -22.03
C SER A 73 4.63 -10.01 -21.13
N ALA A 74 4.11 -8.78 -21.29
CA ALA A 74 4.37 -7.68 -20.38
C ALA A 74 3.80 -7.98 -18.97
N TYR A 75 2.57 -8.48 -18.90
CA TYR A 75 1.87 -8.79 -17.64
C TYR A 75 2.51 -9.97 -16.89
N LEU A 76 2.99 -11.00 -17.60
CA LEU A 76 3.69 -12.13 -16.99
C LEU A 76 5.12 -11.80 -16.58
N GLY A 77 5.79 -10.87 -17.28
CA GLY A 77 7.09 -10.34 -16.86
C GLY A 77 7.01 -9.58 -15.53
N VAL A 78 5.85 -9.00 -15.19
CA VAL A 78 5.59 -8.33 -13.90
C VAL A 78 5.54 -9.33 -12.74
N ARG A 79 5.06 -10.57 -12.98
CA ARG A 79 4.86 -11.58 -11.92
C ARG A 79 6.08 -12.43 -11.56
N ALA A 80 7.18 -12.34 -12.32
CA ALA A 80 8.38 -13.10 -12.00
C ALA A 80 9.04 -12.56 -10.72
N LEU A 81 9.05 -13.37 -9.66
CA LEU A 81 9.69 -13.04 -8.39
C LEU A 81 11.18 -13.43 -8.40
N LEU A 82 11.99 -12.63 -7.72
CA LEU A 82 13.36 -12.95 -7.35
C LEU A 82 13.33 -13.91 -6.15
N PRO A 83 14.30 -14.83 -6.05
CA PRO A 83 14.45 -15.67 -4.88
C PRO A 83 14.80 -14.84 -3.63
N VAL A 84 14.49 -15.36 -2.44
CA VAL A 84 14.79 -14.69 -1.16
C VAL A 84 16.30 -14.64 -0.91
N ASP A 85 17.03 -15.76 -1.02
CA ASP A 85 18.51 -15.86 -0.89
C ASP A 85 19.11 -14.95 0.20
N ASP A 86 18.63 -15.07 1.44
CA ASP A 86 19.08 -14.30 2.61
C ASP A 86 19.03 -12.76 2.43
N LYS A 87 18.16 -12.26 1.54
CA LYS A 87 17.93 -10.82 1.37
C LYS A 87 17.57 -10.17 2.70
N ALA A 88 18.25 -9.08 3.01
CA ALA A 88 18.06 -8.34 4.24
C ALA A 88 17.04 -7.21 4.08
N VAL A 89 16.06 -7.12 4.98
CA VAL A 89 14.98 -6.12 4.94
C VAL A 89 14.85 -5.41 6.28
N LEU A 90 14.88 -4.08 6.27
CA LEU A 90 14.49 -3.25 7.41
C LEU A 90 13.01 -2.93 7.35
N ILE A 91 12.29 -3.10 8.46
CA ILE A 91 10.88 -2.73 8.61
C ILE A 91 10.76 -1.76 9.79
N THR A 92 10.22 -0.55 9.56
CA THR A 92 9.95 0.40 10.65
C THR A 92 8.55 0.19 11.25
N GLY A 93 8.38 0.42 12.55
CA GLY A 93 7.09 0.31 13.23
C GLY A 93 6.59 -1.13 13.34
N SER A 94 7.44 -2.02 13.87
CA SER A 94 7.17 -3.44 14.00
C SER A 94 6.56 -3.84 15.35
N ASP A 95 6.23 -2.87 16.21
CA ASP A 95 5.66 -3.12 17.53
C ASP A 95 4.30 -3.83 17.43
N THR A 96 3.45 -3.41 16.48
CA THR A 96 2.10 -3.95 16.29
C THR A 96 1.65 -3.92 14.82
N GLY A 97 0.47 -4.48 14.53
CA GLY A 97 -0.23 -4.29 13.25
C GLY A 97 0.52 -4.86 12.03
N ILE A 98 0.51 -4.09 10.93
CA ILE A 98 1.08 -4.51 9.65
C ILE A 98 2.57 -4.79 9.75
N GLY A 99 3.35 -3.89 10.37
CA GLY A 99 4.81 -4.04 10.50
C GLY A 99 5.19 -5.31 11.27
N HIS A 100 4.50 -5.56 12.38
CA HIS A 100 4.69 -6.76 13.19
C HIS A 100 4.37 -8.04 12.40
N ALA A 101 3.20 -8.09 11.76
CA ALA A 101 2.80 -9.24 10.95
C ALA A 101 3.74 -9.46 9.76
N LEU A 102 4.21 -8.38 9.14
CA LEU A 102 5.17 -8.42 8.04
C LEU A 102 6.53 -8.94 8.50
N ALA A 103 7.02 -8.54 9.67
CA ALA A 103 8.29 -9.02 10.21
C ALA A 103 8.28 -10.55 10.36
N LYS A 104 7.23 -11.09 10.99
CA LYS A 104 7.02 -12.55 11.12
C LYS A 104 6.87 -13.23 9.76
N TYR A 105 6.13 -12.62 8.85
CA TYR A 105 5.88 -13.17 7.53
C TYR A 105 7.15 -13.26 6.69
N LEU A 106 7.99 -12.22 6.68
CA LEU A 106 9.25 -12.22 5.93
C LEU A 106 10.29 -13.15 6.59
N ASP A 107 10.35 -13.22 7.91
CA ASP A 107 11.23 -14.17 8.62
C ASP A 107 10.88 -15.63 8.26
N ASN A 108 9.59 -15.98 8.26
CA ASN A 108 9.11 -17.31 7.85
C ASN A 108 9.44 -17.65 6.39
N LEU A 109 9.58 -16.64 5.52
CA LEU A 109 10.00 -16.81 4.13
C LEU A 109 11.53 -16.88 3.96
N GLY A 110 12.29 -16.74 5.04
CA GLY A 110 13.74 -16.86 5.06
C GLY A 110 14.50 -15.55 4.79
N PHE A 111 13.85 -14.39 4.89
CA PHE A 111 14.56 -13.12 4.85
C PHE A 111 15.40 -12.92 6.11
N VAL A 112 16.47 -12.13 6.01
CA VAL A 112 17.11 -11.51 7.18
C VAL A 112 16.30 -10.26 7.51
N VAL A 113 15.67 -10.21 8.67
CA VAL A 113 14.73 -9.14 9.03
C VAL A 113 15.31 -8.27 10.12
N PHE A 114 15.38 -6.97 9.88
CA PHE A 114 15.62 -5.97 10.92
C PHE A 114 14.28 -5.32 11.27
N ALA A 115 13.72 -5.70 12.41
CA ALA A 115 12.44 -5.19 12.90
C ALA A 115 12.69 -3.97 13.80
N GLY A 116 12.47 -2.77 13.24
CA GLY A 116 12.51 -1.51 13.96
C GLY A 116 11.27 -1.35 14.84
N VAL A 117 11.48 -1.20 16.14
CA VAL A 117 10.43 -1.07 17.17
C VAL A 117 10.65 0.20 18.00
N LEU A 118 9.57 0.84 18.44
CA LEU A 118 9.63 2.03 19.31
C LEU A 118 10.07 1.69 20.73
N ASN A 119 9.74 0.49 21.22
CA ASN A 119 10.23 0.00 22.50
C ASN A 119 10.74 -1.41 22.33
N GLU A 120 12.07 -1.57 22.35
CA GLU A 120 12.72 -2.87 22.23
C GLU A 120 12.33 -3.85 23.34
N ASP A 121 11.95 -3.36 24.52
CA ASP A 121 11.47 -4.17 25.64
C ASP A 121 9.93 -4.21 25.75
N GLY A 122 9.24 -3.70 24.72
CA GLY A 122 7.79 -3.74 24.63
C GLY A 122 7.25 -5.14 24.34
N PRO A 123 5.94 -5.37 24.59
CA PRO A 123 5.32 -6.68 24.41
C PRO A 123 5.38 -7.19 22.95
N GLY A 124 5.28 -6.28 21.97
CA GLY A 124 5.40 -6.63 20.55
C GLY A 124 6.82 -7.08 20.19
N ALA A 125 7.84 -6.40 20.71
CA ALA A 125 9.22 -6.79 20.51
C ALA A 125 9.52 -8.14 21.16
N GLU A 126 9.04 -8.37 22.39
CA GLU A 126 9.18 -9.66 23.07
C GLU A 126 8.48 -10.80 22.32
N GLU A 127 7.29 -10.57 21.75
CA GLU A 127 6.64 -11.58 20.92
C GLU A 127 7.47 -11.91 19.67
N LEU A 128 8.04 -10.90 19.00
CA LEU A 128 8.92 -11.12 17.84
C LEU A 128 10.15 -11.94 18.23
N ARG A 129 10.82 -11.64 19.36
CA ARG A 129 11.96 -12.43 19.87
C ARG A 129 11.58 -13.89 20.10
N ARG A 130 10.40 -14.13 20.67
CA ARG A 130 9.94 -15.47 21.05
C ARG A 130 9.49 -16.31 19.85
N THR A 131 8.93 -15.68 18.82
CA THR A 131 8.23 -16.38 17.74
C THR A 131 9.00 -16.44 16.42
N CYS A 132 9.98 -15.56 16.21
CA CYS A 132 10.75 -15.51 14.97
C CYS A 132 12.08 -16.25 15.10
N SER A 133 12.70 -16.55 13.96
CA SER A 133 13.99 -17.21 13.89
C SER A 133 15.15 -16.28 14.26
N GLN A 134 16.36 -16.83 14.34
CA GLN A 134 17.59 -16.05 14.54
C GLN A 134 17.93 -15.10 13.36
N ARG A 135 17.20 -15.18 12.24
CA ARG A 135 17.34 -14.24 11.12
C ARG A 135 16.66 -12.90 11.39
N LEU A 136 15.74 -12.83 12.35
CA LEU A 136 15.15 -11.59 12.79
C LEU A 136 15.98 -10.96 13.91
N SER A 137 16.31 -9.68 13.74
CA SER A 137 16.97 -8.84 14.74
C SER A 137 16.09 -7.64 15.05
N LEU A 138 15.90 -7.35 16.33
CA LEU A 138 15.21 -6.14 16.76
C LEU A 138 16.16 -4.94 16.71
N LEU A 139 15.58 -3.76 16.44
CA LEU A 139 16.26 -2.48 16.52
C LEU A 139 15.36 -1.49 17.25
N GLN A 140 15.83 -0.95 18.37
CA GLN A 140 15.27 0.28 18.95
C GLN A 140 15.34 1.41 17.91
N LEU A 141 14.19 1.86 17.42
CA LEU A 141 14.10 2.81 16.30
C LEU A 141 12.84 3.68 16.36
N ASP A 142 13.01 4.87 16.95
CA ASP A 142 12.14 6.02 16.70
C ASP A 142 12.61 6.76 15.43
N ILE A 143 11.78 6.72 14.39
CA ILE A 143 12.10 7.33 13.10
C ILE A 143 12.10 8.87 13.13
N THR A 144 11.61 9.49 14.21
CA THR A 144 11.69 10.94 14.43
C THR A 144 12.96 11.34 15.17
N ASN A 145 13.75 10.37 15.63
CA ASN A 145 15.01 10.60 16.33
C ASN A 145 16.20 10.27 15.40
N ALA A 146 16.80 11.30 14.82
CA ALA A 146 17.95 11.18 13.91
C ALA A 146 19.12 10.34 14.48
N THR A 147 19.35 10.40 15.79
CA THR A 147 20.39 9.60 16.45
C THR A 147 20.05 8.11 16.39
N GLN A 148 18.81 7.73 16.73
CA GLN A 148 18.38 6.32 16.65
C GLN A 148 18.37 5.81 15.21
N VAL A 149 17.95 6.63 14.23
CA VAL A 149 18.02 6.24 12.81
C VAL A 149 19.47 5.99 12.38
N LYS A 150 20.41 6.81 12.82
CA LYS A 150 21.85 6.62 12.54
C LYS A 150 22.42 5.39 13.23
N GLU A 151 22.05 5.13 14.48
CA GLU A 151 22.48 3.92 15.20
C GLU A 151 21.93 2.65 14.56
N ALA A 152 20.66 2.64 14.15
CA ALA A 152 20.07 1.56 13.39
C ALA A 152 20.82 1.34 12.06
N TYR A 153 21.18 2.41 11.36
CA TYR A 153 21.99 2.31 10.14
C TYR A 153 23.34 1.65 10.40
N LEU A 154 24.04 2.01 11.48
CA LEU A 154 25.33 1.41 11.82
C LEU A 154 25.20 -0.10 12.09
N LYS A 155 24.23 -0.50 12.92
CA LYS A 155 23.95 -1.92 13.23
C LYS A 155 23.62 -2.72 11.97
N VAL A 156 22.75 -2.19 11.10
CA VAL A 156 22.37 -2.85 9.84
C VAL A 156 23.58 -2.91 8.90
N SER A 157 24.32 -1.82 8.74
CA SER A 157 25.51 -1.75 7.89
C SER A 157 26.59 -2.75 8.29
N GLU A 158 26.81 -2.93 9.60
CA GLU A 158 27.75 -3.92 10.14
C GLU A 158 27.32 -5.34 9.78
N LYS A 159 26.03 -5.65 9.87
CA LYS A 159 25.50 -7.00 9.60
C LYS A 159 25.48 -7.34 8.10
N VAL A 160 25.13 -6.39 7.23
CA VAL A 160 25.00 -6.64 5.78
C VAL A 160 26.25 -6.36 4.96
N GLN A 161 27.19 -5.59 5.51
CA GLN A 161 28.51 -5.30 4.93
C GLN A 161 28.45 -4.88 3.44
N ASN A 162 29.11 -5.65 2.57
CA ASN A 162 29.21 -5.37 1.14
C ASN A 162 28.02 -5.89 0.32
N THR A 163 27.28 -6.87 0.84
CA THR A 163 26.03 -7.35 0.23
C THR A 163 24.99 -6.24 0.18
N GLY A 164 25.00 -5.35 1.18
CA GLY A 164 24.04 -4.25 1.28
C GLY A 164 22.68 -4.71 1.79
N LEU A 165 21.78 -3.74 1.93
CA LEU A 165 20.43 -3.98 2.41
C LEU A 165 19.51 -4.18 1.20
N TRP A 166 18.75 -5.27 1.15
CA TRP A 166 17.84 -5.51 0.02
C TRP A 166 16.60 -4.61 0.06
N GLY A 167 16.00 -4.40 1.23
CA GLY A 167 14.75 -3.67 1.34
C GLY A 167 14.71 -2.72 2.53
N VAL A 168 14.09 -1.56 2.34
CA VAL A 168 13.58 -0.71 3.43
C VAL A 168 12.07 -0.61 3.26
N VAL A 169 11.33 -1.01 4.28
CA VAL A 169 9.88 -0.88 4.36
C VAL A 169 9.56 0.18 5.42
N ASN A 170 9.25 1.39 4.95
CA ASN A 170 8.77 2.47 5.82
C ASN A 170 7.30 2.23 6.14
N ASN A 171 7.05 1.55 7.26
CA ASN A 171 5.71 1.21 7.73
C ASN A 171 5.28 2.04 8.95
N ALA A 172 6.22 2.51 9.78
CA ALA A 172 5.92 3.33 10.95
C ALA A 172 5.01 4.51 10.59
N GLY A 173 3.99 4.74 11.41
CA GLY A 173 3.06 5.83 11.22
C GLY A 173 2.01 5.91 12.32
N ILE A 174 1.45 7.09 12.48
CA ILE A 174 0.38 7.41 13.43
C ILE A 174 -0.85 7.91 12.67
N LEU A 175 -2.03 7.69 13.26
CA LEU A 175 -3.30 8.19 12.73
C LEU A 175 -3.58 9.65 13.14
N GLY A 176 -3.08 10.07 14.31
CA GLY A 176 -3.54 11.30 14.94
C GLY A 176 -4.98 11.19 15.45
N ILE A 177 -5.65 12.33 15.60
CA ILE A 177 -7.08 12.41 15.91
C ILE A 177 -7.83 12.56 14.59
N PRO A 178 -8.72 11.63 14.22
CA PRO A 178 -9.64 11.84 13.14
C PRO A 178 -10.81 12.72 13.57
N ALA A 179 -10.87 13.92 13.00
CA ALA A 179 -11.97 14.86 13.19
C ALA A 179 -12.02 15.78 11.98
N ASP A 180 -13.08 16.58 11.88
CA ASP A 180 -13.17 17.60 10.84
C ASP A 180 -11.95 18.52 10.89
N ALA A 181 -11.49 18.95 9.72
CA ALA A 181 -10.20 19.62 9.57
C ALA A 181 -10.05 20.88 10.45
N GLU A 182 -11.15 21.62 10.62
CA GLU A 182 -11.24 22.82 11.46
C GLU A 182 -11.05 22.51 12.95
N LEU A 183 -11.51 21.35 13.41
CA LEU A 183 -11.42 20.97 14.82
C LEU A 183 -9.99 20.56 15.20
N LEU A 184 -9.19 20.11 14.24
CA LEU A 184 -7.87 19.57 14.52
C LEU A 184 -6.85 20.66 14.88
N PRO A 185 -6.16 20.54 16.02
CA PRO A 185 -5.09 21.48 16.36
C PRO A 185 -3.89 21.29 15.43
N MET A 186 -3.15 22.37 15.17
CA MET A 186 -1.94 22.34 14.33
C MET A 186 -0.86 21.37 14.83
N SER A 187 -0.83 21.07 16.13
CA SER A 187 0.04 20.06 16.71
C SER A 187 -0.21 18.67 16.10
N THR A 188 -1.47 18.29 15.84
CA THR A 188 -1.82 17.01 15.20
C THR A 188 -1.28 16.94 13.77
N TYR A 189 -1.39 18.03 13.00
CA TYR A 189 -0.81 18.12 11.65
C TYR A 189 0.71 17.96 11.68
N ARG A 190 1.38 18.67 12.60
CA ARG A 190 2.85 18.60 12.76
C ARG A 190 3.29 17.20 13.14
N GLN A 191 2.65 16.58 14.13
CA GLN A 191 2.98 15.24 14.58
C GLN A 191 2.77 14.19 13.47
N CYS A 192 1.65 14.27 12.74
CA CYS A 192 1.39 13.38 11.62
C CYS A 192 2.44 13.54 10.52
N MET A 193 2.90 14.75 10.25
CA MET A 193 3.95 15.02 9.26
C MET A 193 5.32 14.53 9.74
N GLU A 194 5.65 14.77 11.00
CA GLU A 194 6.92 14.35 11.61
C GLU A 194 7.13 12.85 11.51
N VAL A 195 6.12 12.07 11.91
CA VAL A 195 6.24 10.60 11.88
C VAL A 195 6.01 10.05 10.47
N ASN A 196 4.87 10.35 9.84
CA ASN A 196 4.46 9.63 8.63
C ASN A 196 5.22 10.08 7.38
N PHE A 197 5.82 11.26 7.40
CA PHE A 197 6.54 11.82 6.25
C PHE A 197 8.01 12.07 6.56
N PHE A 198 8.35 12.99 7.47
CA PHE A 198 9.75 13.37 7.72
C PHE A 198 10.59 12.19 8.20
N GLY A 199 10.10 11.41 9.17
CA GLY A 199 10.81 10.21 9.63
C GLY A 199 10.99 9.15 8.54
N ALA A 200 9.98 8.91 7.70
CA ALA A 200 10.11 8.00 6.56
C ALA A 200 11.11 8.52 5.51
N VAL A 201 11.15 9.83 5.27
CA VAL A 201 12.14 10.48 4.38
C VAL A 201 13.55 10.34 4.95
N GLU A 202 13.73 10.56 6.26
CA GLU A 202 15.02 10.45 6.93
C GLU A 202 15.57 9.02 6.86
N VAL A 203 14.76 8.02 7.24
CA VAL A 203 15.11 6.60 7.09
C VAL A 203 15.45 6.27 5.64
N SER A 204 14.61 6.69 4.68
CA SER A 204 14.86 6.45 3.26
C SER A 204 16.24 6.96 2.85
N LYS A 205 16.57 8.21 3.19
CA LYS A 205 17.83 8.87 2.81
C LYS A 205 19.04 8.23 3.47
N ILE A 206 18.97 7.94 4.76
CA ILE A 206 20.09 7.37 5.53
C ILE A 206 20.47 5.98 5.00
N PHE A 207 19.49 5.17 4.59
CA PHE A 207 19.73 3.80 4.13
C PHE A 207 20.04 3.66 2.63
N LEU A 208 19.93 4.73 1.83
CA LEU A 208 20.26 4.69 0.38
C LEU A 208 21.65 4.12 0.06
N PRO A 209 22.74 4.39 0.81
CA PRO A 209 24.04 3.78 0.54
C PRO A 209 24.00 2.24 0.55
N LEU A 210 23.24 1.64 1.46
CA LEU A 210 23.11 0.18 1.56
C LEU A 210 22.20 -0.38 0.46
N LEU A 211 21.11 0.31 0.12
CA LEU A 211 20.24 -0.06 -0.99
C LEU A 211 20.97 0.01 -2.35
N ARG A 212 21.91 0.94 -2.52
CA ARG A 212 22.71 1.06 -3.74
C ARG A 212 23.63 -0.14 -3.97
N LYS A 213 24.20 -0.72 -2.91
CA LYS A 213 25.05 -1.92 -3.01
C LYS A 213 24.27 -3.14 -3.53
N SER A 214 23.01 -3.27 -3.11
CA SER A 214 22.15 -4.42 -3.46
C SER A 214 21.26 -4.19 -4.69
N GLN A 215 21.19 -2.96 -5.21
CA GLN A 215 20.15 -2.52 -6.16
C GLN A 215 18.73 -2.87 -5.66
N GLY A 216 18.52 -2.60 -4.38
CA GLY A 216 17.41 -3.10 -3.60
C GLY A 216 16.05 -2.43 -3.85
N ARG A 217 15.27 -2.30 -2.77
CA ARG A 217 13.87 -1.91 -2.76
C ARG A 217 13.60 -0.88 -1.67
N LEU A 218 12.87 0.17 -2.02
CA LEU A 218 12.28 1.11 -1.07
C LEU A 218 10.77 0.99 -1.15
N VAL A 219 10.13 0.57 -0.07
CA VAL A 219 8.68 0.36 0.00
C VAL A 219 8.13 1.31 1.06
N ASN A 220 7.27 2.23 0.64
CA ASN A 220 6.64 3.19 1.55
C ASN A 220 5.17 2.80 1.76
N VAL A 221 4.80 2.48 3.00
CA VAL A 221 3.41 2.17 3.36
C VAL A 221 2.69 3.49 3.64
N SER A 222 1.98 3.94 2.61
CA SER A 222 1.10 5.09 2.65
C SER A 222 -0.27 4.70 3.22
N SER A 223 -1.35 5.17 2.62
CA SER A 223 -2.74 4.85 2.94
C SER A 223 -3.63 5.20 1.75
N MET A 224 -4.81 4.60 1.68
CA MET A 224 -5.87 5.12 0.81
C MET A 224 -6.15 6.61 1.06
N ALA A 225 -6.10 7.07 2.32
CA ALA A 225 -6.24 8.49 2.66
C ALA A 225 -5.11 9.39 2.13
N GLY A 226 -3.99 8.80 1.67
CA GLY A 226 -2.94 9.53 0.96
C GLY A 226 -3.12 9.55 -0.56
N GLY A 227 -4.01 8.71 -1.11
CA GLY A 227 -4.33 8.68 -2.54
C GLY A 227 -5.60 9.43 -2.91
N ILE A 228 -6.57 9.50 -1.99
CA ILE A 228 -7.88 10.14 -2.20
C ILE A 228 -8.29 10.96 -0.96
N PRO A 229 -9.07 12.05 -1.12
CA PRO A 229 -9.56 12.84 0.00
C PRO A 229 -10.60 12.08 0.83
N LEU A 230 -10.34 11.83 2.10
CA LEU A 230 -11.29 11.19 3.01
C LEU A 230 -11.66 12.15 4.16
N PRO A 231 -12.97 12.43 4.39
CA PRO A 231 -13.44 13.18 5.55
C PRO A 231 -12.84 12.67 6.86
N ARG A 232 -12.55 13.61 7.77
CA ARG A 232 -11.93 13.36 9.09
C ARG A 232 -10.47 12.91 9.10
N TYR A 233 -9.84 12.74 7.94
CA TYR A 233 -8.43 12.37 7.85
C TYR A 233 -7.54 13.51 7.35
N ALA A 234 -7.86 14.77 7.62
CA ALA A 234 -7.12 15.89 7.05
C ALA A 234 -5.62 15.86 7.38
N ALA A 235 -5.26 15.78 8.67
CA ALA A 235 -3.85 15.72 9.10
C ALA A 235 -3.13 14.45 8.64
N TYR A 236 -3.75 13.29 8.84
CA TYR A 236 -3.21 11.99 8.45
C TYR A 236 -3.07 11.81 6.94
N GLY A 237 -4.15 12.11 6.22
CA GLY A 237 -4.23 12.02 4.77
C GLY A 237 -3.22 12.95 4.10
N ALA A 238 -3.06 14.18 4.60
CA ALA A 238 -2.03 15.09 4.11
C ALA A 238 -0.61 14.50 4.25
N SER A 239 -0.27 13.91 5.40
CA SER A 239 1.08 13.32 5.58
C SER A 239 1.29 12.05 4.75
N LYS A 240 0.26 11.22 4.58
CA LYS A 240 0.31 10.06 3.69
C LYS A 240 0.34 10.46 2.20
N ALA A 241 -0.33 11.54 1.80
CA ALA A 241 -0.25 12.09 0.46
C ALA A 241 1.16 12.62 0.15
N ALA A 242 1.78 13.32 1.10
CA ALA A 242 3.17 13.75 1.00
C ALA A 242 4.13 12.56 0.79
N LEU A 243 3.97 11.48 1.57
CA LEU A 243 4.76 10.25 1.41
C LEU A 243 4.53 9.57 0.05
N SER A 244 3.29 9.57 -0.45
CA SER A 244 2.93 9.00 -1.76
C SER A 244 3.62 9.76 -2.90
N MET A 245 3.54 11.10 -2.87
CA MET A 245 4.21 11.95 -3.86
C MET A 245 5.73 11.78 -3.81
N PHE A 246 6.32 11.79 -2.61
CA PHE A 246 7.74 11.51 -2.42
C PHE A 246 8.16 10.16 -3.00
N SER A 247 7.36 9.11 -2.81
CA SER A 247 7.62 7.78 -3.39
C SER A 247 7.64 7.81 -4.92
N GLY A 248 6.73 8.57 -5.53
CA GLY A 248 6.67 8.77 -6.99
C GLY A 248 7.90 9.47 -7.55
N VAL A 249 8.42 10.48 -6.83
CA VAL A 249 9.67 11.18 -7.18
C VAL A 249 10.88 10.26 -7.00
N MET A 250 11.01 9.61 -5.84
CA MET A 250 12.12 8.70 -5.54
C MET A 250 12.18 7.53 -6.53
N ARG A 251 11.05 7.03 -7.03
CA ARG A 251 11.00 6.01 -8.08
C ARG A 251 11.74 6.44 -9.35
N GLN A 252 11.63 7.71 -9.72
CA GLN A 252 12.28 8.26 -10.92
C GLN A 252 13.76 8.52 -10.63
N GLU A 253 14.08 9.20 -9.52
CA GLU A 253 15.45 9.57 -9.18
C GLU A 253 16.34 8.37 -8.89
N LEU A 254 15.80 7.34 -8.24
CA LEU A 254 16.55 6.14 -7.86
C LEU A 254 16.64 5.10 -8.98
N SER A 255 15.90 5.26 -10.08
CA SER A 255 15.92 4.32 -11.21
C SER A 255 17.31 4.14 -11.82
N LYS A 256 18.10 5.22 -11.89
CA LYS A 256 19.51 5.22 -12.37
C LYS A 256 20.46 4.41 -11.50
N TRP A 257 20.06 4.16 -10.25
CA TRP A 257 20.82 3.34 -9.29
C TRP A 257 20.34 1.89 -9.24
N GLY A 258 19.36 1.50 -10.08
CA GLY A 258 18.77 0.16 -10.09
C GLY A 258 17.79 -0.10 -8.95
N ILE A 259 17.65 0.81 -7.98
CA ILE A 259 16.74 0.67 -6.84
C ILE A 259 15.29 0.85 -7.33
N LYS A 260 14.40 -0.05 -6.91
CA LYS A 260 12.96 0.04 -7.22
C LYS A 260 12.21 0.62 -6.03
N VAL A 261 11.23 1.47 -6.31
CA VAL A 261 10.42 2.13 -5.30
C VAL A 261 8.94 1.83 -5.53
N ALA A 262 8.23 1.48 -4.46
CA ALA A 262 6.80 1.22 -4.47
C ALA A 262 6.09 1.96 -3.32
N ALA A 263 4.94 2.54 -3.62
CA ALA A 263 3.99 3.03 -2.63
C ALA A 263 2.90 1.97 -2.40
N ILE A 264 2.59 1.67 -1.15
CA ILE A 264 1.47 0.80 -0.77
C ILE A 264 0.37 1.68 -0.18
N HIS A 265 -0.85 1.59 -0.70
CA HIS A 265 -2.02 2.32 -0.23
C HIS A 265 -3.05 1.32 0.33
N PRO A 266 -2.88 0.81 1.57
CA PRO A 266 -3.85 -0.08 2.17
C PRO A 266 -5.21 0.62 2.38
N SER A 267 -6.30 -0.15 2.25
CA SER A 267 -7.62 0.23 2.78
C SER A 267 -7.69 0.04 4.30
N GLY A 268 -8.91 -0.02 4.87
CA GLY A 268 -9.10 -0.30 6.29
C GLY A 268 -8.70 -1.73 6.67
N PHE A 269 -7.60 -1.85 7.43
CA PHE A 269 -7.17 -3.10 8.06
C PHE A 269 -7.18 -2.96 9.57
N ARG A 270 -7.59 -4.02 10.27
CA ARG A 270 -7.67 -4.03 11.72
C ARG A 270 -6.25 -4.11 12.29
N THR A 271 -5.78 -2.99 12.84
CA THR A 271 -4.44 -2.84 13.40
C THR A 271 -4.50 -2.00 14.68
N GLY A 272 -3.38 -1.94 15.42
CA GLY A 272 -3.25 -1.08 16.59
C GLY A 272 -3.16 0.42 16.29
N ILE A 273 -3.14 0.84 15.02
CA ILE A 273 -2.98 2.27 14.64
C ILE A 273 -4.14 3.15 15.12
N GLN A 274 -5.28 2.53 15.40
CA GLN A 274 -6.47 3.19 15.92
C GLN A 274 -6.36 3.51 17.42
N GLY A 275 -5.35 3.00 18.13
CA GLY A 275 -5.22 3.24 19.58
C GLY A 275 -6.28 2.53 20.43
N THR A 276 -6.38 2.92 21.70
CA THR A 276 -7.29 2.35 22.71
C THR A 276 -8.45 3.29 23.00
N SER A 277 -9.55 2.78 23.57
CA SER A 277 -10.69 3.63 23.99
C SER A 277 -10.24 4.74 24.95
N ASP A 278 -9.36 4.43 25.90
CA ASP A 278 -8.87 5.40 26.88
C ASP A 278 -8.05 6.53 26.22
N LEU A 279 -7.26 6.19 25.20
CA LEU A 279 -6.53 7.19 24.42
C LEU A 279 -7.50 8.12 23.68
N TRP A 280 -8.56 7.57 23.10
CA TRP A 280 -9.61 8.37 22.46
C TRP A 280 -10.33 9.28 23.43
N ASP A 281 -10.70 8.77 24.61
CA ASP A 281 -11.37 9.58 25.64
C ASP A 281 -10.51 10.77 26.07
N LYS A 282 -9.21 10.53 26.24
CA LYS A 282 -8.26 11.61 26.51
C LYS A 282 -8.17 12.60 25.35
N GLN A 283 -8.00 12.12 24.12
CA GLN A 283 -7.85 12.96 22.94
C GLN A 283 -9.09 13.80 22.63
N ILE A 284 -10.29 13.24 22.74
CA ILE A 284 -11.56 13.96 22.55
C ILE A 284 -11.76 14.99 23.66
N LYS A 285 -11.43 14.65 24.91
CA LYS A 285 -11.48 15.62 26.02
C LYS A 285 -10.53 16.79 25.77
N GLU A 286 -9.28 16.52 25.42
CA GLU A 286 -8.29 17.55 25.10
C GLU A 286 -8.72 18.39 23.89
N LEU A 287 -9.31 17.78 22.87
CA LEU A 287 -9.89 18.48 21.72
C LEU A 287 -10.96 19.46 22.19
N MET A 288 -11.96 18.98 22.94
CA MET A 288 -13.05 19.80 23.44
C MET A 288 -12.57 20.97 24.28
N GLU A 289 -11.62 20.74 25.21
CA GLU A 289 -11.08 21.76 26.11
C GLU A 289 -10.33 22.87 25.35
N ASN A 290 -9.65 22.54 24.26
CA ASN A 290 -8.81 23.48 23.50
C ASN A 290 -9.53 24.16 22.33
N LEU A 291 -10.77 23.76 21.98
CA LEU A 291 -11.53 24.42 20.92
C LEU A 291 -11.92 25.86 21.31
N PRO A 292 -11.89 26.81 20.34
CA PRO A 292 -12.49 28.13 20.52
C PRO A 292 -13.96 28.03 20.94
N ALA A 293 -14.43 28.99 21.74
CA ALA A 293 -15.79 28.99 22.27
C ALA A 293 -16.85 28.95 21.15
N ASP A 294 -16.67 29.77 20.11
CA ASP A 294 -17.58 29.87 18.97
C ASP A 294 -17.67 28.54 18.21
N THR A 295 -16.52 27.94 17.88
CA THR A 295 -16.46 26.62 17.21
C THR A 295 -17.11 25.53 18.06
N ARG A 296 -16.86 25.52 19.38
CA ARG A 296 -17.47 24.56 20.30
C ARG A 296 -19.00 24.71 20.34
N GLN A 297 -19.51 25.94 20.28
CA GLN A 297 -20.93 26.24 20.23
C GLN A 297 -21.56 25.79 18.91
N ASP A 298 -20.91 26.06 17.77
CA ASP A 298 -21.42 25.75 16.43
C ASP A 298 -21.49 24.24 16.17
N TYR A 299 -20.46 23.51 16.58
CA TYR A 299 -20.43 22.06 16.45
C TYR A 299 -21.31 21.36 17.50
N GLY A 300 -21.24 21.82 18.75
CA GLY A 300 -21.93 21.21 19.89
C GLY A 300 -21.23 19.96 20.41
N GLU A 301 -21.27 19.77 21.74
CA GLU A 301 -20.62 18.64 22.42
C GLU A 301 -21.09 17.27 21.92
N ASP A 302 -22.35 17.16 21.53
CA ASP A 302 -22.94 15.92 21.05
C ASP A 302 -22.41 15.48 19.68
N TYR A 303 -22.06 16.43 18.79
CA TYR A 303 -21.33 16.11 17.57
C TYR A 303 -19.90 15.65 17.87
N LEU A 304 -19.22 16.35 18.78
CA LEU A 304 -17.83 16.03 19.18
C LEU A 304 -17.74 14.66 19.86
N LEU A 305 -18.70 14.32 20.71
CA LEU A 305 -18.84 12.99 21.30
C LEU A 305 -19.26 11.95 20.24
N GLY A 306 -20.05 12.34 19.24
CA GLY A 306 -20.41 11.51 18.08
C GLY A 306 -19.20 11.10 17.23
N LEU A 307 -18.11 11.89 17.21
CA LEU A 307 -16.87 11.47 16.56
C LEU A 307 -16.34 10.16 17.17
N LYS A 308 -16.41 10.01 18.50
CA LYS A 308 -15.99 8.78 19.20
C LYS A 308 -16.78 7.56 18.71
N SER A 309 -18.10 7.69 18.54
CA SER A 309 -18.94 6.57 18.11
C SER A 309 -18.57 6.08 16.72
N TYR A 310 -18.31 6.99 15.77
CA TYR A 310 -17.83 6.61 14.45
C TYR A 310 -16.54 5.78 14.49
N PHE A 311 -15.58 6.17 15.34
CA PHE A 311 -14.30 5.44 15.44
C PHE A 311 -14.39 4.12 16.17
N LEU A 312 -15.23 4.00 17.21
CA LEU A 312 -15.48 2.72 17.88
C LEU A 312 -16.06 1.66 16.93
N HIS A 313 -16.78 2.09 15.88
CA HIS A 313 -17.31 1.20 14.85
C HIS A 313 -16.36 0.96 13.67
N MET A 314 -15.27 1.74 13.54
CA MET A 314 -14.27 1.58 12.47
C MET A 314 -13.69 0.15 12.38
N PRO A 315 -13.35 -0.56 13.48
CA PRO A 315 -12.88 -1.95 13.41
C PRO A 315 -13.85 -2.92 12.71
N ALA A 316 -15.16 -2.64 12.70
CA ALA A 316 -16.18 -3.47 12.06
C ALA A 316 -16.08 -3.41 10.52
N TYR A 317 -15.61 -2.28 9.99
CA TYR A 317 -15.42 -2.05 8.55
C TYR A 317 -14.00 -2.37 8.08
N CYS A 318 -13.08 -2.70 9.00
CA CYS A 318 -11.70 -3.05 8.70
C CYS A 318 -11.53 -4.55 8.56
N ASP A 319 -10.82 -4.98 7.52
CA ASP A 319 -10.48 -6.39 7.32
C ASP A 319 -9.45 -6.85 8.38
N ALA A 320 -9.73 -7.99 9.02
CA ALA A 320 -8.82 -8.61 9.97
C ALA A 320 -7.68 -9.38 9.28
N ASP A 321 -7.90 -9.81 8.02
CA ASP A 321 -6.89 -10.51 7.24
C ASP A 321 -5.88 -9.50 6.64
N LEU A 322 -4.64 -9.56 7.13
CA LEU A 322 -3.55 -8.71 6.64
C LEU A 322 -2.87 -9.27 5.38
N SER A 323 -3.18 -10.50 4.96
CA SER A 323 -2.54 -11.20 3.83
C SER A 323 -2.48 -10.38 2.54
N PRO A 324 -3.50 -9.58 2.16
CA PRO A 324 -3.41 -8.72 0.97
C PRO A 324 -2.29 -7.68 1.06
N VAL A 325 -2.09 -7.05 2.22
CA VAL A 325 -1.02 -6.07 2.42
C VAL A 325 0.34 -6.75 2.46
N LEU A 326 0.44 -7.87 3.18
CA LEU A 326 1.68 -8.65 3.27
C LEU A 326 2.14 -9.14 1.90
N SER A 327 1.20 -9.63 1.08
CA SER A 327 1.46 -10.08 -0.30
C SER A 327 1.87 -8.92 -1.22
N ALA A 328 1.24 -7.75 -1.09
CA ALA A 328 1.62 -6.56 -1.86
C ALA A 328 3.05 -6.09 -1.52
N VAL A 329 3.40 -6.06 -0.23
CA VAL A 329 4.77 -5.71 0.19
C VAL A 329 5.77 -6.77 -0.28
N LEU A 330 5.45 -8.06 -0.16
CA LEU A 330 6.30 -9.13 -0.67
C LEU A 330 6.53 -9.01 -2.18
N HIS A 331 5.48 -8.72 -2.95
CA HIS A 331 5.59 -8.51 -4.39
C HIS A 331 6.46 -7.28 -4.70
N ALA A 332 6.27 -6.17 -3.99
CA ALA A 332 7.12 -4.98 -4.12
C ALA A 332 8.60 -5.29 -3.81
N LEU A 333 8.87 -6.19 -2.85
CA LEU A 333 10.22 -6.61 -2.47
C LEU A 333 10.85 -7.57 -3.49
N LEU A 334 10.10 -8.51 -4.07
CA LEU A 334 10.69 -9.60 -4.86
C LEU A 334 10.44 -9.50 -6.36
N ALA A 335 9.42 -8.79 -6.84
CA ALA A 335 9.15 -8.73 -8.27
C ALA A 335 10.36 -8.18 -9.04
N LYS A 336 10.65 -8.79 -10.19
CA LYS A 336 11.64 -8.27 -11.14
C LYS A 336 11.24 -6.89 -11.68
N ARG A 337 9.94 -6.67 -11.83
CA ARG A 337 9.32 -5.42 -12.28
C ARG A 337 8.15 -5.08 -11.36
N PRO A 338 8.41 -4.55 -10.15
CA PRO A 338 7.33 -4.20 -9.23
C PRO A 338 6.51 -3.03 -9.79
N GLU A 339 5.23 -3.00 -9.43
CA GLU A 339 4.37 -1.83 -9.65
C GLU A 339 4.86 -0.64 -8.82
N GLY A 340 4.60 0.57 -9.30
CA GLY A 340 4.93 1.79 -8.55
C GLY A 340 3.94 2.09 -7.42
N LEU A 341 2.71 1.57 -7.53
CA LEU A 341 1.61 1.79 -6.60
C LEU A 341 0.84 0.48 -6.44
N TYR A 342 0.62 0.06 -5.20
CA TYR A 342 -0.25 -1.07 -4.84
C TYR A 342 -1.40 -0.57 -3.98
N THR A 343 -2.61 -1.09 -4.20
CA THR A 343 -3.81 -0.73 -3.43
C THR A 343 -4.44 -1.97 -2.79
N PRO A 344 -3.78 -2.60 -1.78
CA PRO A 344 -4.32 -3.81 -1.16
C PRO A 344 -5.56 -3.52 -0.30
N GLY A 345 -6.51 -4.46 -0.34
CA GLY A 345 -7.72 -4.45 0.48
C GLY A 345 -8.99 -4.13 -0.31
N LYS A 346 -10.14 -4.43 0.32
CA LYS A 346 -11.45 -4.37 -0.35
C LYS A 346 -11.80 -2.94 -0.76
N GLY A 347 -12.27 -2.78 -1.99
CA GLY A 347 -12.71 -1.49 -2.53
C GLY A 347 -11.61 -0.46 -2.79
N ALA A 348 -10.36 -0.74 -2.39
CA ALA A 348 -9.23 0.20 -2.48
C ALA A 348 -9.02 0.75 -3.90
N TYR A 349 -8.86 -0.16 -4.87
CA TYR A 349 -8.69 0.20 -6.27
C TYR A 349 -9.92 0.91 -6.85
N MET A 350 -11.12 0.46 -6.46
CA MET A 350 -12.38 1.05 -6.94
C MET A 350 -12.53 2.50 -6.48
N SER A 351 -12.29 2.80 -5.20
CA SER A 351 -12.35 4.17 -4.67
C SER A 351 -11.35 5.09 -5.35
N LEU A 352 -10.14 4.59 -5.63
CA LEU A 352 -9.13 5.33 -6.39
C LEU A 352 -9.62 5.59 -7.83
N CYS A 353 -10.21 4.60 -8.51
CA CYS A 353 -10.76 4.79 -9.85
C CYS A 353 -11.90 5.81 -9.88
N ILE A 354 -12.80 5.78 -8.88
CA ILE A 354 -13.88 6.77 -8.78
C ILE A 354 -13.27 8.17 -8.67
N PHE A 355 -12.32 8.37 -7.77
CA PHE A 355 -11.67 9.67 -7.60
C PHE A 355 -10.93 10.16 -8.86
N CYS A 356 -10.20 9.27 -9.54
CA CYS A 356 -9.36 9.66 -10.68
C CYS A 356 -10.13 9.87 -11.99
N TYR A 357 -11.27 9.20 -12.19
CA TYR A 357 -11.95 9.16 -13.49
C TYR A 357 -13.37 9.76 -13.49
N PHE A 358 -14.02 9.90 -12.33
CA PHE A 358 -15.36 10.47 -12.25
C PHE A 358 -15.30 11.96 -11.87
N PRO A 359 -16.35 12.74 -12.20
CA PRO A 359 -16.47 14.12 -11.72
C PRO A 359 -16.44 14.20 -10.19
N LEU A 360 -15.83 15.27 -9.65
CA LEU A 360 -15.66 15.44 -8.21
C LEU A 360 -16.98 15.39 -7.43
N TRP A 361 -18.07 15.99 -7.93
CA TRP A 361 -19.38 15.93 -7.27
C TRP A 361 -19.88 14.49 -7.07
N PHE A 362 -19.57 13.59 -8.00
CA PHE A 362 -19.96 12.18 -7.92
C PHE A 362 -19.14 11.45 -6.86
N TYR A 363 -17.83 11.73 -6.82
CA TYR A 363 -16.96 11.23 -5.77
C TYR A 363 -17.41 11.73 -4.38
N ASP A 364 -17.68 13.02 -4.24
CA ASP A 364 -18.11 13.64 -2.98
C ASP A 364 -19.44 13.04 -2.50
N PHE A 365 -20.40 12.83 -3.42
CA PHE A 365 -21.65 12.14 -3.14
C PHE A 365 -21.41 10.69 -2.69
N PHE A 366 -20.57 9.93 -3.41
CA PHE A 366 -20.25 8.55 -3.08
C PHE A 366 -19.59 8.41 -1.71
N ILE A 367 -18.60 9.24 -1.41
CA ILE A 367 -17.90 9.26 -0.11
C ILE A 367 -18.83 9.71 1.01
N SER A 368 -19.68 10.71 0.78
CA SER A 368 -20.68 11.15 1.76
C SER A 368 -21.60 9.99 2.15
N LYS A 369 -22.09 9.21 1.18
CA LYS A 369 -22.93 8.03 1.47
C LYS A 369 -22.19 6.88 2.15
N MET A 370 -20.91 6.70 1.85
CA MET A 370 -20.10 5.63 2.42
C MET A 370 -19.67 5.93 3.87
N LEU A 371 -19.41 7.19 4.21
CA LEU A 371 -18.83 7.60 5.49
C LEU A 371 -19.77 8.46 6.36
N SER A 372 -21.02 8.67 5.94
CA SER A 372 -21.98 9.51 6.69
C SER A 372 -22.16 9.02 8.11
N THR A 373 -21.97 9.93 9.06
CA THR A 373 -22.51 9.79 10.42
C THR A 373 -23.87 10.47 10.50
N GLU A 374 -24.73 9.97 11.38
CA GLU A 374 -26.06 10.53 11.58
C GLU A 374 -26.06 11.92 12.23
N SER A 375 -25.00 12.31 12.94
CA SER A 375 -24.94 13.59 13.66
C SER A 375 -24.45 14.74 12.78
N LEU A 376 -25.25 15.82 12.70
CA LEU A 376 -24.86 17.11 12.13
C LEU A 376 -24.35 18.07 13.24
N PRO A 377 -23.47 19.03 12.91
CA PRO A 377 -23.16 20.16 13.78
C PRO A 377 -24.43 20.84 14.33
N ARG A 378 -24.36 21.34 15.57
CA ARG A 378 -25.49 21.98 16.27
C ARG A 378 -26.09 23.14 15.48
N ALA A 379 -25.26 24.04 14.95
CA ALA A 379 -25.70 25.21 14.18
C ALA A 379 -26.53 24.84 12.93
N LEU A 380 -26.28 23.67 12.33
CA LEU A 380 -27.03 23.20 11.16
C LEU A 380 -28.39 22.60 11.55
N ARG A 381 -28.49 21.94 12.71
CA ARG A 381 -29.75 21.34 13.18
C ARG A 381 -30.78 22.39 13.59
N THR A 382 -30.34 23.51 14.17
CA THR A 382 -31.21 24.64 14.49
C THR A 382 -31.78 25.27 13.22
N SER A 383 -30.97 25.41 12.16
CA SER A 383 -31.43 25.96 10.88
C SER A 383 -32.45 25.06 10.14
N GLU A 384 -32.29 23.73 10.20
CA GLU A 384 -33.27 22.80 9.61
C GLU A 384 -34.60 22.82 10.36
N ALA A 385 -34.58 22.93 11.69
CA ALA A 385 -35.78 23.04 12.52
C ALA A 385 -36.53 24.36 12.25
N GLU A 386 -35.82 25.45 11.97
CA GLU A 386 -36.42 26.73 11.58
C GLU A 386 -36.98 26.68 10.15
N SER A 387 -36.28 26.04 9.19
CA SER A 387 -36.75 25.93 7.80
C SER A 387 -37.97 25.01 7.60
N LYS A 388 -38.19 24.04 8.51
CA LYS A 388 -39.36 23.14 8.49
C LYS A 388 -40.59 23.75 9.17
N ASN A 389 -40.43 24.86 9.88
CA ASN A 389 -41.51 25.60 10.57
C ASN A 389 -41.91 26.90 9.85
N LEU A 390 -41.35 27.14 8.66
CA LEU A 390 -41.74 28.15 7.67
C LEU A 390 -42.36 27.44 6.46
#